data_AF-A0A533UQZ5-F1
#
_entry.id   AF-A0A533UQZ5-F1
#
_cell.length_a   1.000
_cell.length_b   1.000
_cell.length_c   1.000
_cell.angle_alpha   90.00
_cell.angle_beta   90.00
_cell.angle_gamma   90.00
#
_symmetry.space_group_name_H-M   'P 1'
#
loop_
_entity.id
_entity.type
_entity.pdbx_description
1 polymer ?
#
loop_
_entity_poly.entity_id
_entity_poly.type
_entity_poly.pdbx_seq_one_letter_code
_entity_poly.pdbx_strand_id
1 'polypeptide(L)'
;MKIAYEKLSADSDNTFTVQTERHLYKPGDGVKIEGTIWSGLIAAVGGINTVSIQVADNNGNIAYNGIEHVSNGEYSATFELPPDTKNGAYTLQAKADVNADVLNSLTLKMQTGLDSTTKFVVVSPNAWEVKAGGKDFEVSVESSSDASDLKFDEQAKKLSLSV
;
A
#
# COMPACT_ATOMS: atom_id res chain seq x y z
N MET A 1 -5.64 15.60 -8.31
CA MET A 1 -4.79 14.78 -7.41
C MET A 1 -4.02 13.80 -8.29
N LYS A 2 -2.68 13.83 -8.26
CA LYS A 2 -1.85 12.83 -8.94
C LYS A 2 -1.64 11.69 -7.95
N ILE A 3 -2.29 10.54 -8.18
CA ILE A 3 -2.02 9.30 -7.45
C ILE A 3 -0.66 8.77 -7.90
N ALA A 4 0.15 8.29 -6.97
CA ALA A 4 1.54 7.89 -7.26
C ALA A 4 1.63 6.57 -8.03
N TYR A 5 0.55 5.77 -8.05
CA TYR A 5 0.49 4.46 -8.70
C TYR A 5 -0.85 4.29 -9.41
N GLU A 6 -0.82 3.66 -10.59
CA GLU A 6 -2.03 3.22 -11.28
C GLU A 6 -2.76 2.16 -10.46
N LYS A 7 -4.10 2.11 -10.60
CA LYS A 7 -4.91 1.12 -9.91
C LYS A 7 -4.68 -0.27 -10.50
N LEU A 8 -4.17 -1.20 -9.69
CA LEU A 8 -4.07 -2.61 -10.08
C LEU A 8 -5.46 -3.22 -10.27
N SER A 9 -5.69 -3.79 -11.46
CA SER A 9 -6.91 -4.51 -11.80
C SER A 9 -6.67 -6.01 -11.77
N ALA A 10 -7.56 -6.75 -11.12
CA ALA A 10 -7.50 -8.20 -11.02
C ALA A 10 -7.96 -8.89 -12.31
N ASP A 11 -7.30 -9.99 -12.65
CA ASP A 11 -7.58 -10.83 -13.82
C ASP A 11 -7.42 -12.32 -13.49
N SER A 12 -7.45 -13.19 -14.50
CA SER A 12 -7.32 -14.64 -14.30
C SER A 12 -5.96 -15.09 -13.78
N ASP A 13 -4.93 -14.26 -13.85
CA ASP A 13 -3.58 -14.56 -13.38
C ASP A 13 -3.29 -13.91 -12.03
N ASN A 14 -3.84 -12.73 -11.77
CA ASN A 14 -3.80 -12.04 -10.50
C ASN A 14 -5.22 -11.78 -9.99
N THR A 15 -5.83 -12.80 -9.38
CA THR A 15 -7.27 -12.83 -9.10
C THR A 15 -7.73 -11.91 -7.98
N PHE A 16 -6.80 -11.36 -7.20
CA PHE A 16 -7.07 -10.51 -6.06
C PHE A 16 -5.89 -9.54 -5.85
N THR A 17 -6.17 -8.24 -5.93
CA THR A 17 -5.15 -7.19 -5.81
C THR A 17 -5.39 -6.36 -4.56
N VAL A 18 -4.30 -5.94 -3.93
CA VAL A 18 -4.36 -4.92 -2.89
C VAL A 18 -3.15 -3.99 -2.99
N GLN A 19 -3.39 -2.69 -2.84
CA GLN A 19 -2.36 -1.67 -2.89
C GLN A 19 -2.70 -0.49 -1.98
N THR A 20 -1.68 0.31 -1.70
CA THR A 20 -1.82 1.62 -1.08
C THR A 20 -1.57 2.72 -2.11
N GLU A 21 -2.17 3.89 -1.92
CA GLU A 21 -1.97 5.05 -2.81
C GLU A 21 -0.49 5.46 -2.92
N ARG A 22 0.31 5.19 -1.89
CA ARG A 22 1.74 5.54 -1.80
C ARG A 22 2.53 4.38 -1.21
N HIS A 23 3.83 4.33 -1.48
CA HIS A 23 4.74 3.38 -0.84
C HIS A 23 5.42 3.95 0.41
N LEU A 24 5.46 5.28 0.55
CA LEU A 24 6.03 5.97 1.70
C LEU A 24 4.99 6.85 2.37
N TYR A 25 4.90 6.73 3.69
CA TYR A 25 4.05 7.52 4.57
C TYR A 25 4.87 8.03 5.76
N LYS A 26 4.41 9.11 6.40
CA LYS A 26 4.90 9.52 7.73
C LYS A 26 3.87 9.19 8.81
N PRO A 27 4.27 9.09 10.09
CA PRO A 27 3.30 9.00 11.19
C PRO A 27 2.27 10.13 11.12
N GLY A 28 1.00 9.82 11.39
CA GLY A 28 -0.11 10.77 11.24
C GLY A 28 -0.69 10.87 9.82
N ASP A 29 -0.10 10.24 8.80
CA ASP A 29 -0.68 10.27 7.45
C ASP A 29 -1.94 9.39 7.34
N GLY A 30 -2.89 9.84 6.51
CA GLY A 30 -3.96 9.01 5.99
C GLY A 30 -3.45 8.03 4.93
N VAL A 31 -3.67 6.74 5.16
CA VAL A 31 -3.36 5.65 4.23
C VAL A 31 -4.65 5.22 3.54
N LYS A 32 -4.69 5.42 2.22
CA LYS A 32 -5.76 4.92 1.36
C LYS A 32 -5.36 3.56 0.79
N ILE A 33 -6.24 2.58 0.95
CA ILE A 33 -6.11 1.20 0.47
C ILE A 33 -7.14 0.98 -0.62
N GLU A 34 -6.71 0.36 -1.70
CA GLU A 34 -7.59 -0.03 -2.81
C GLU A 34 -7.27 -1.47 -3.23
N GLY A 35 -8.29 -2.16 -3.68
CA GLY A 35 -8.11 -3.48 -4.27
C GLY A 35 -9.24 -3.86 -5.20
N THR A 36 -8.98 -4.90 -5.98
CA THR A 36 -9.92 -5.46 -6.94
C THR A 36 -9.88 -6.98 -6.90
N ILE A 37 -10.98 -7.60 -7.28
CA ILE A 37 -11.18 -9.04 -7.29
C ILE A 37 -11.67 -9.43 -8.67
N TRP A 38 -11.04 -10.44 -9.27
CA TRP A 38 -11.40 -10.91 -10.59
C TRP A 38 -12.82 -11.48 -10.59
N SER A 39 -13.63 -11.07 -11.56
CA SER A 39 -15.04 -11.48 -11.65
C SER A 39 -15.23 -12.99 -11.75
N GLY A 40 -14.29 -13.71 -12.37
CA GLY A 40 -14.31 -15.17 -12.44
C GLY A 40 -14.13 -15.83 -11.07
N LEU A 41 -13.31 -15.24 -10.19
CA LEU A 41 -13.15 -15.71 -8.80
C LEU A 41 -14.44 -15.44 -8.01
N ILE A 42 -15.02 -14.24 -8.13
CA ILE A 42 -16.29 -13.89 -7.49
C ILE A 42 -17.39 -14.89 -7.89
N ALA A 43 -17.50 -15.19 -9.19
CA ALA A 43 -18.49 -16.15 -9.69
C ALA A 43 -18.22 -17.57 -9.17
N ALA A 44 -16.95 -18.00 -9.16
CA ALA A 44 -16.57 -19.33 -8.70
C ALA A 44 -16.91 -19.60 -7.23
N VAL A 45 -16.91 -18.55 -6.39
CA VAL A 45 -17.24 -18.67 -4.96
C VAL A 45 -18.70 -18.33 -4.62
N GLY A 46 -19.53 -18.04 -5.62
CA GLY A 46 -20.94 -17.67 -5.41
C GLY A 46 -21.14 -16.24 -4.87
N GLY A 47 -20.14 -15.38 -5.02
CA GLY A 47 -20.14 -13.99 -4.55
C GLY A 47 -19.13 -13.72 -3.44
N ILE A 48 -18.55 -12.53 -3.44
CA ILE A 48 -17.71 -11.99 -2.37
C ILE A 48 -18.29 -10.64 -2.00
N ASN A 49 -18.84 -10.52 -0.79
CA ASN A 49 -19.50 -9.29 -0.34
C ASN A 49 -18.59 -8.44 0.55
N THR A 50 -17.61 -9.07 1.18
CA THR A 50 -16.73 -8.46 2.18
C THR A 50 -15.29 -8.94 2.04
N VAL A 51 -14.37 -8.06 2.39
CA VAL A 51 -12.93 -8.32 2.47
C VAL A 51 -12.44 -7.88 3.85
N SER A 52 -11.71 -8.76 4.53
CA SER A 52 -10.98 -8.39 5.74
C SER A 52 -9.63 -7.80 5.36
N ILE A 53 -9.28 -6.65 5.93
CA ILE A 53 -8.03 -5.95 5.71
C ILE A 53 -7.30 -5.81 7.04
N GLN A 54 -6.03 -6.24 7.06
CA GLN A 54 -5.15 -6.10 8.21
C GLN A 54 -3.85 -5.43 7.79
N VAL A 55 -3.41 -4.45 8.58
CA VAL A 55 -2.10 -3.82 8.45
C VAL A 55 -1.30 -4.05 9.72
N ALA A 56 -0.12 -4.63 9.59
CA ALA A 56 0.78 -4.92 10.70
C ALA A 56 2.17 -4.29 10.49
N ASP A 57 2.79 -3.85 11.58
CA ASP A 57 4.20 -3.45 11.56
C ASP A 57 5.13 -4.69 11.42
N ASN A 58 6.43 -4.46 11.25
CA ASN A 58 7.43 -5.53 11.16
C ASN A 58 7.53 -6.44 12.42
N ASN A 59 6.98 -6.02 13.55
CA ASN A 59 6.95 -6.82 14.78
C ASN A 59 5.63 -7.61 14.91
N GLY A 60 4.70 -7.48 13.95
CA GLY A 60 3.38 -8.09 13.98
C GLY A 60 2.34 -7.31 14.78
N ASN A 61 2.63 -6.08 15.21
CA ASN A 61 1.63 -5.24 15.87
C ASN A 61 0.63 -4.71 14.84
N ILE A 62 -0.65 -4.88 15.13
CA ILE A 62 -1.72 -4.47 14.21
C ILE A 62 -1.94 -2.96 14.31
N ALA A 63 -1.70 -2.25 13.21
CA ALA A 63 -1.96 -0.83 13.05
C ALA A 63 -3.37 -0.54 12.54
N TYR A 64 -3.94 -1.47 11.76
CA TYR A 64 -5.32 -1.38 11.27
C TYR A 64 -5.90 -2.77 11.05
N ASN A 65 -7.19 -2.92 11.37
CA ASN A 65 -7.96 -4.12 11.10
C ASN A 65 -9.41 -3.71 10.78
N GLY A 66 -9.90 -4.06 9.61
CA GLY A 66 -11.22 -3.63 9.13
C GLY A 66 -11.86 -4.65 8.20
N ILE A 67 -13.17 -4.49 7.99
CA ILE A 67 -13.96 -5.27 7.03
C ILE A 67 -14.56 -4.28 6.05
N GLU A 68 -14.27 -4.44 4.77
CA GLU A 68 -14.74 -3.57 3.70
C GLU A 68 -15.73 -4.28 2.79
N HIS A 69 -16.72 -3.52 2.32
CA HIS A 69 -17.68 -4.02 1.35
C HIS A 69 -17.09 -4.04 -0.05
N VAL A 70 -17.41 -5.12 -0.78
CA VAL A 70 -17.06 -5.26 -2.19
C VAL A 70 -18.22 -4.76 -3.04
N SER A 71 -17.93 -3.87 -3.98
CA SER A 71 -18.88 -3.37 -4.96
C SER A 71 -18.26 -3.47 -6.35
N ASN A 72 -18.94 -4.17 -7.25
CA ASN A 72 -18.45 -4.41 -8.63
C ASN A 72 -17.03 -5.00 -8.69
N GLY A 73 -16.69 -5.87 -7.73
CA GLY A 73 -15.35 -6.47 -7.64
C GLY A 73 -14.28 -5.52 -7.12
N GLU A 74 -14.65 -4.35 -6.61
CA GLU A 74 -13.71 -3.39 -6.03
C GLU A 74 -14.00 -3.18 -4.54
N TYR A 75 -12.95 -2.85 -3.78
CA TYR A 75 -13.06 -2.46 -2.39
C TYR A 75 -12.01 -1.40 -2.05
N SER A 76 -12.25 -0.64 -0.99
CA SER A 76 -11.34 0.40 -0.54
C SER A 76 -11.48 0.66 0.95
N ALA A 77 -10.39 1.02 1.61
CA ALA A 77 -10.38 1.48 2.99
C ALA A 77 -9.57 2.76 3.10
N THR A 78 -9.80 3.52 4.16
CA THR A 78 -8.91 4.62 4.56
C THR A 78 -8.76 4.61 6.07
N PHE A 79 -7.52 4.72 6.54
CA PHE A 79 -7.22 4.83 7.96
C PHE A 79 -6.09 5.84 8.19
N GLU A 80 -6.01 6.39 9.40
CA GLU A 80 -4.90 7.27 9.78
C GLU A 80 -3.86 6.48 10.57
N LEU A 81 -2.58 6.63 10.21
CA LEU A 81 -1.49 6.11 11.02
C LEU A 81 -1.43 6.89 12.34
N PRO A 82 -1.39 6.23 13.51
CA PRO A 82 -1.15 6.93 14.77
C PRO A 82 0.08 7.86 14.72
N PRO A 83 0.06 9.03 15.37
CA PRO A 83 1.20 9.96 15.37
C PRO A 83 2.50 9.37 15.96
N ASP A 84 2.38 8.35 16.80
CA ASP A 84 3.47 7.60 17.44
C ASP A 84 3.81 6.29 16.70
N THR A 85 3.28 6.10 15.49
CA THR A 85 3.61 4.97 14.61
C THR A 85 5.12 4.86 14.43
N LYS A 86 5.65 3.65 14.58
CA LYS A 86 7.08 3.37 14.43
C LYS A 86 7.49 3.43 12.96
N ASN A 87 8.70 3.90 12.72
CA ASN A 87 9.29 3.78 11.39
C ASN A 87 9.53 2.31 11.06
N GLY A 88 9.39 1.96 9.78
CA GLY A 88 9.65 0.62 9.28
C GLY A 88 8.72 0.21 8.15
N ALA A 89 8.87 -1.03 7.70
CA ALA A 89 7.95 -1.61 6.74
C ALA A 89 6.68 -2.09 7.46
N TYR A 90 5.55 -1.91 6.79
CA TYR A 90 4.24 -2.35 7.19
C TYR A 90 3.72 -3.31 6.13
N THR A 91 3.17 -4.43 6.58
CA THR A 91 2.56 -5.44 5.71
C THR A 91 1.06 -5.26 5.76
N LEU A 92 0.47 -5.12 4.58
CA LEU A 92 -0.97 -5.06 4.40
C LEU A 92 -1.42 -6.37 3.77
N GLN A 93 -2.36 -7.05 4.43
CA GLN A 93 -3.00 -8.27 3.96
C GLN A 93 -4.49 -8.02 3.78
N ALA A 94 -5.03 -8.45 2.64
CA ALA A 94 -6.46 -8.46 2.37
C ALA A 94 -6.92 -9.89 2.06
N LYS A 95 -8.07 -10.29 2.62
CA LYS A 95 -8.65 -11.64 2.45
C LYS A 95 -10.13 -11.56 2.12
N ALA A 96 -10.56 -12.26 1.08
CA ALA A 96 -11.97 -12.47 0.79
C ALA A 96 -12.65 -13.23 1.93
N ASP A 97 -13.83 -12.77 2.33
CA ASP A 97 -14.73 -13.54 3.18
C ASP A 97 -15.57 -14.48 2.31
N VAL A 98 -15.30 -15.78 2.41
CA VAL A 98 -15.96 -16.83 1.61
C VAL A 98 -16.50 -17.93 2.51
N ASN A 99 -17.60 -18.55 2.08
CA ASN A 99 -18.17 -19.68 2.79
C ASN A 99 -17.19 -20.87 2.77
N ALA A 100 -16.95 -21.48 3.94
CA ALA A 100 -16.04 -22.60 4.11
C ALA A 100 -16.41 -23.83 3.26
N ASP A 101 -17.70 -24.08 3.03
CA ASP A 101 -18.18 -25.20 2.21
C ASP A 101 -17.79 -25.01 0.73
N VAL A 102 -17.76 -23.75 0.28
CA VAL A 102 -17.35 -23.39 -1.08
C VAL A 102 -15.83 -23.49 -1.23
N LEU A 103 -15.07 -23.07 -0.21
CA LEU A 103 -13.61 -23.07 -0.23
C LEU A 103 -13.03 -24.46 -0.58
N ASN A 104 -13.59 -25.53 0.00
CA ASN A 104 -13.14 -26.90 -0.23
C ASN A 104 -13.41 -27.43 -1.65
N SER A 105 -14.30 -26.77 -2.40
CA SER A 105 -14.64 -27.13 -3.78
C SER A 105 -13.77 -26.42 -4.83
N LEU A 106 -13.00 -25.40 -4.42
CA LEU A 106 -12.20 -24.59 -5.33
C LEU A 106 -10.90 -25.29 -5.74
N THR A 107 -10.40 -24.93 -6.92
CA THR A 107 -9.04 -25.30 -7.32
C THR A 107 -8.00 -24.65 -6.40
N LEU A 108 -6.82 -25.26 -6.27
CA LEU A 108 -5.73 -24.69 -5.47
C LEU A 108 -5.38 -23.25 -5.89
N LYS A 109 -5.36 -22.96 -7.20
CA LYS A 109 -5.10 -21.60 -7.72
C LYS A 109 -6.13 -20.60 -7.21
N MET A 110 -7.42 -20.98 -7.17
CA MET A 110 -8.48 -20.13 -6.65
C MET A 110 -8.39 -19.97 -5.14
N GLN A 111 -8.07 -21.03 -4.39
CA GLN A 111 -7.89 -20.95 -2.93
C GLN A 111 -6.74 -19.99 -2.57
N THR A 112 -5.60 -20.09 -3.25
CA THR A 112 -4.47 -19.17 -3.07
C THR A 112 -4.73 -17.76 -3.63
N GLY A 113 -5.80 -17.60 -4.41
CA GLY A 113 -6.18 -16.33 -5.02
C GLY A 113 -7.21 -15.55 -4.21
N LEU A 114 -7.59 -16.02 -3.02
CA LEU A 114 -8.56 -15.37 -2.12
C LEU A 114 -7.93 -14.37 -1.17
N ASP A 115 -6.60 -14.28 -1.15
CA ASP A 115 -5.89 -13.27 -0.40
C ASP A 115 -4.81 -12.59 -1.24
N SER A 116 -4.41 -11.41 -0.79
CA SER A 116 -3.35 -10.62 -1.40
C SER A 116 -2.61 -9.84 -0.34
N THR A 117 -1.34 -9.55 -0.61
CA THR A 117 -0.46 -8.85 0.33
C THR A 117 0.37 -7.82 -0.40
N THR A 118 0.55 -6.67 0.23
CA THR A 118 1.48 -5.62 -0.22
C THR A 118 2.21 -5.01 0.97
N LYS A 119 3.18 -4.12 0.69
CA LYS A 119 3.97 -3.43 1.70
C LYS A 119 4.05 -1.94 1.42
N PHE A 120 4.05 -1.16 2.49
CA PHE A 120 4.45 0.24 2.46
C PHE A 120 5.45 0.51 3.60
N VAL A 121 6.10 1.67 3.55
CA VAL A 121 7.12 2.06 4.52
C VAL A 121 6.65 3.33 5.25
N VAL A 122 6.70 3.29 6.57
CA VAL A 122 6.56 4.48 7.41
C VAL A 122 7.94 5.02 7.71
N VAL A 123 8.17 6.28 7.33
CA VAL A 123 9.40 7.01 7.63
C VAL A 123 9.03 8.34 8.26
N SER A 124 9.55 8.58 9.46
CA SER A 124 9.66 9.93 9.99
C SER A 124 10.83 10.58 9.27
N PRO A 125 10.67 11.73 8.60
CA PRO A 125 11.78 12.44 8.00
C PRO A 125 12.80 12.76 9.10
N ASN A 126 13.95 12.10 9.06
CA ASN A 126 15.05 12.47 9.91
C ASN A 126 15.69 13.70 9.28
N ALA A 127 15.50 14.87 9.87
CA ALA A 127 16.31 16.02 9.53
C ALA A 127 17.73 15.77 10.07
N TRP A 128 18.65 15.38 9.19
CA TRP A 128 20.06 15.38 9.51
C TRP A 128 20.65 16.71 9.06
N GLU A 129 21.21 17.46 10.01
CA GLU A 129 22.03 18.60 9.65
C GLU A 129 23.30 18.10 8.96
N VAL A 130 23.36 18.30 7.64
CA VAL A 130 24.60 18.13 6.90
C VAL A 130 25.43 19.39 7.12
N LYS A 131 26.56 19.25 7.82
CA LYS A 131 27.55 20.34 7.92
C LYS A 131 28.30 20.44 6.60
N ALA A 132 27.77 21.23 5.66
CA ALA A 132 28.55 21.67 4.52
C ALA A 132 29.72 22.51 5.06
N GLY A 133 30.95 22.16 4.69
CA GLY A 133 32.17 22.83 5.17
C GLY A 133 32.38 24.25 4.63
N GLY A 134 31.29 24.98 4.37
CA GLY A 134 31.31 26.28 3.68
C GLY A 134 31.71 26.19 2.20
N LYS A 135 31.56 25.00 1.59
CA LYS A 135 31.83 24.74 0.17
C LYS A 135 30.58 24.16 -0.47
N ASP A 136 30.46 24.35 -1.77
CA ASP A 136 29.42 23.72 -2.59
C ASP A 136 29.46 22.20 -2.38
N PHE A 137 28.27 21.61 -2.22
CA PHE A 137 28.09 20.17 -2.10
C PHE A 137 27.05 19.73 -3.12
N GLU A 138 27.25 18.53 -3.66
CA GLU A 138 26.30 17.92 -4.58
C GLU A 138 25.26 17.13 -3.76
N VAL A 139 23.98 17.35 -4.05
CA VAL A 139 22.90 16.51 -3.53
C VAL A 139 22.48 15.58 -4.65
N SER A 140 22.76 14.30 -4.50
CA SER A 140 22.25 13.25 -5.39
C SER A 140 21.15 12.45 -4.69
N VAL A 141 20.15 12.03 -5.46
CA VAL A 141 19.09 11.12 -5.00
C VAL A 141 19.17 9.88 -5.86
N GLU A 142 19.50 8.76 -5.25
CA GLU A 142 19.32 7.44 -5.88
C GLU A 142 17.88 6.99 -5.63
N SER A 143 17.11 6.84 -6.70
CA SER A 143 15.74 6.32 -6.64
C SER A 143 15.62 5.05 -7.48
N SER A 144 14.75 4.14 -7.06
CA SER A 144 14.31 2.99 -7.87
C SER A 144 13.16 3.33 -8.83
N SER A 145 12.82 4.61 -8.98
CA SER A 145 11.81 5.15 -9.90
C SER A 145 12.44 6.17 -10.84
N ASP A 146 11.75 6.48 -11.95
CA ASP A 146 12.15 7.52 -12.92
C ASP A 146 11.98 8.93 -12.34
N ALA A 147 12.80 9.27 -11.35
CA ALA A 147 12.85 10.62 -10.77
C ALA A 147 13.65 11.57 -11.69
N SER A 148 13.12 12.75 -11.96
CA SER A 148 13.76 13.79 -12.76
C SER A 148 13.65 15.17 -12.09
N ASP A 149 14.28 16.19 -12.66
CA ASP A 149 14.22 17.58 -12.18
C ASP A 149 14.56 17.80 -10.69
N LEU A 150 15.61 17.12 -10.20
CA LEU A 150 16.07 17.34 -8.83
C LEU A 150 16.48 18.81 -8.64
N LYS A 151 15.79 19.50 -7.73
CA LYS A 151 16.01 20.91 -7.38
C LYS A 151 16.18 21.03 -5.87
N PHE A 152 17.31 21.59 -5.46
CA PHE A 152 17.52 22.02 -4.08
C PHE A 152 17.38 23.53 -3.98
N ASP A 153 16.37 23.98 -3.23
CA ASP A 153 16.21 25.38 -2.83
C ASP A 153 16.82 25.56 -1.45
N GLU A 154 17.99 26.17 -1.40
CA GLU A 154 18.76 26.39 -0.17
C GLU A 154 18.02 27.34 0.79
N GLN A 155 17.40 28.40 0.28
CA GLN A 155 16.72 29.40 1.11
C GLN A 155 15.46 28.82 1.76
N ALA A 156 14.71 28.02 1.00
CA ALA A 156 13.54 27.32 1.49
C ALA A 156 13.87 26.01 2.24
N LYS A 157 15.15 25.60 2.27
CA LYS A 157 15.61 24.30 2.78
C LYS A 157 14.81 23.12 2.22
N LYS A 158 14.53 23.15 0.91
CA LYS A 158 13.60 22.21 0.27
C LYS A 158 14.26 21.48 -0.89
N LEU A 159 14.23 20.16 -0.85
CA LEU A 159 14.52 19.30 -2.00
C LEU A 159 13.20 18.99 -2.72
N SER A 160 13.17 19.18 -4.03
CA SER A 160 12.04 18.86 -4.90
C SER A 160 12.52 18.00 -6.05
N LEU A 161 11.72 17.02 -6.45
CA LEU A 161 11.95 16.20 -7.64
C LEU A 161 10.61 15.89 -8.30
N SER A 162 10.65 15.67 -9.61
CA SER A 162 9.55 15.16 -10.41
C SER A 162 9.56 13.63 -10.34
N VAL A 163 8.39 13.02 -10.13
CA VAL A 163 8.15 11.57 -10.24
C VAL A 163 6.92 11.37 -11.11
#